data_AF-A0A3D4QPQ2-F1
#
_entry.id   AF-A0A3D4QPQ2-F1
#
_cell.length_a   1.000
_cell.length_b   1.000
_cell.length_c   1.000
_cell.angle_alpha   90.00
_cell.angle_beta   90.00
_cell.angle_gamma   90.00
#
_symmetry.space_group_name_H-M   'P 1'
#
loop_
_entity.id
_entity.type
_entity.pdbx_description
1 polymer ?
#
loop_
_entity_poly.entity_id
_entity_poly.type
_entity_poly.pdbx_seq_one_letter_code
_entity_poly.pdbx_strand_id
1 'polypeptide(L)'
;MISIQDYLKKQGYNVAIDETTKHIDKWLSWYQGYVKDFHHYTVYNGIETIDKDRYTLGMGKTICEDWANLLLNEKVEIYTGTSFDKQLENVFEYNSFRVKGNQLIELAFALGTGAFVEYLDADSKVVIDYIRAGMIFPLSWDNGYVNECAFGSMRERDGKKQYYIQIHKQGGKGIYIIENHIVNAESGAELDLDEGMLPEVDTGVSIPLFQIITPNIVNNIDLDSPYGISVFANAISQLKGCDIVFDSYINEFDLGKKRIMVPLSMAQVHMGADGVV
;
A
#
# COMPACT_ATOMS: atom_id res chain seq x y z
N MET A 1 -17.43 -5.27 -9.33
CA MET A 1 -17.17 -4.52 -8.08
C MET A 1 -16.97 -3.08 -8.50
N ILE A 2 -17.75 -2.15 -7.97
CA ILE A 2 -17.55 -0.72 -8.24
C ILE A 2 -16.33 -0.23 -7.45
N SER A 3 -15.60 0.76 -7.96
CA SER A 3 -14.53 1.38 -7.17
C SER A 3 -15.09 2.51 -6.30
N ILE A 4 -14.43 2.80 -5.16
CA ILE A 4 -14.76 3.98 -4.34
C ILE A 4 -14.60 5.26 -5.17
N GLN A 5 -13.62 5.30 -6.07
CA GLN A 5 -13.39 6.43 -6.99
C GLN A 5 -14.60 6.68 -7.89
N ASP A 6 -15.19 5.63 -8.46
CA ASP A 6 -16.38 5.76 -9.32
C ASP A 6 -17.59 6.27 -8.53
N TYR A 7 -17.75 5.80 -7.29
CA TYR A 7 -18.80 6.30 -6.40
C TYR A 7 -18.60 7.80 -6.11
N LEU A 8 -17.40 8.22 -5.71
CA LEU A 8 -17.10 9.62 -5.40
C LEU A 8 -17.34 10.55 -6.61
N LYS A 9 -16.91 10.13 -7.81
CA LYS A 9 -17.18 10.87 -9.05
C LYS A 9 -18.67 11.01 -9.34
N LYS A 10 -19.45 9.94 -9.12
CA LYS A 10 -20.90 9.96 -9.31
C LYS A 10 -21.59 10.95 -8.35
N GLN A 11 -21.04 11.13 -7.15
CA GLN A 11 -21.49 12.13 -6.18
C GLN A 11 -21.01 13.57 -6.50
N GLY A 12 -20.23 13.75 -7.57
CA GLY A 12 -19.75 15.07 -8.02
C GLY A 12 -18.41 15.50 -7.42
N TYR A 13 -17.71 14.62 -6.71
CA TYR A 13 -16.39 14.92 -6.16
C TYR A 13 -15.28 14.85 -7.22
N ASN A 14 -14.33 15.77 -7.15
CA ASN A 14 -13.13 15.78 -7.98
C ASN A 14 -12.01 14.99 -7.31
N VAL A 15 -11.96 13.69 -7.56
CA VAL A 15 -10.92 12.82 -6.99
C VAL A 15 -9.60 12.99 -7.75
N ALA A 16 -8.49 13.18 -7.04
CA ALA A 16 -7.15 13.19 -7.60
C ALA A 16 -6.87 11.89 -8.37
N ILE A 17 -6.60 12.00 -9.67
CA ILE A 17 -6.23 10.88 -10.52
C ILE A 17 -5.03 11.32 -11.36
N ASP A 18 -3.91 10.67 -11.09
CA ASP A 18 -2.65 10.87 -11.78
C ASP A 18 -1.99 9.53 -12.14
N GLU A 19 -0.84 9.60 -12.78
CA GLU A 19 -0.05 8.41 -13.14
C GLU A 19 0.45 7.65 -11.91
N THR A 20 0.70 8.33 -10.78
CA THR A 20 1.21 7.72 -9.55
C THR A 20 0.27 6.64 -9.02
N THR A 21 -1.04 6.91 -9.00
CA THR A 21 -2.04 5.94 -8.49
C THR A 21 -2.05 4.62 -9.26
N LYS A 22 -1.70 4.64 -10.56
CA LYS A 22 -1.65 3.45 -11.42
C LYS A 22 -0.52 2.48 -11.05
N HIS A 23 0.46 2.94 -10.27
CA HIS A 23 1.60 2.11 -9.85
C HIS A 23 1.41 1.45 -8.49
N ILE A 24 0.38 1.80 -7.72
CA ILE A 24 0.16 1.30 -6.35
C ILE A 24 0.06 -0.23 -6.33
N ASP A 25 -0.70 -0.85 -7.25
CA ASP A 25 -0.85 -2.32 -7.31
C ASP A 25 0.47 -3.03 -7.66
N LYS A 26 1.28 -2.41 -8.52
CA LYS A 26 2.61 -2.91 -8.84
C LYS A 26 3.50 -2.87 -7.61
N TRP A 27 3.51 -1.76 -6.87
CA TRP A 27 4.28 -1.65 -5.64
C TRP A 27 3.80 -2.62 -4.56
N LEU A 28 2.49 -2.79 -4.42
CA LEU A 28 1.89 -3.77 -3.52
C LEU A 28 2.39 -5.18 -3.84
N SER A 29 2.41 -5.57 -5.12
CA SER A 29 2.88 -6.91 -5.53
C SER A 29 4.36 -7.14 -5.18
N TRP A 30 5.20 -6.10 -5.32
CA TRP A 30 6.62 -6.15 -4.92
C TRP A 30 6.79 -6.22 -3.40
N TYR A 31 6.00 -5.44 -2.66
CA TYR A 31 5.98 -5.46 -1.20
C TYR A 31 5.48 -6.81 -0.65
N GLN A 32 4.50 -7.44 -1.29
CA GLN A 32 4.03 -8.79 -0.96
C GLN A 32 5.04 -9.88 -1.34
N GLY A 33 6.10 -9.54 -2.08
CA GLY A 33 7.15 -10.46 -2.49
C GLY A 33 6.80 -11.34 -3.69
N TYR A 34 5.67 -11.11 -4.37
CA TYR A 34 5.29 -11.92 -5.53
C TYR A 34 4.60 -11.09 -6.62
N VAL A 35 5.36 -10.81 -7.66
CA VAL A 35 4.90 -10.23 -8.92
C VAL A 35 4.74 -11.35 -9.95
N LYS A 36 3.50 -11.72 -10.26
CA LYS A 36 3.16 -12.88 -11.11
C LYS A 36 3.94 -12.90 -12.43
N ASP A 37 3.90 -11.82 -13.20
CA ASP A 37 4.53 -11.75 -14.53
C ASP A 37 6.07 -11.80 -14.49
N PHE A 38 6.67 -11.71 -13.31
CA PHE A 38 8.11 -11.73 -13.12
C PHE A 38 8.61 -12.93 -12.30
N HIS A 39 7.87 -13.39 -11.29
CA HIS A 39 8.29 -14.53 -10.48
C HIS A 39 7.84 -15.85 -11.08
N HIS A 40 6.70 -15.87 -11.75
CA HIS A 40 6.21 -17.05 -12.44
C HIS A 40 6.82 -17.17 -13.83
N TYR A 41 7.22 -18.38 -14.23
CA TYR A 41 7.67 -18.67 -15.59
C TYR A 41 7.51 -20.16 -15.90
N THR A 42 7.49 -20.48 -17.19
CA THR A 42 7.44 -21.86 -17.68
C THR A 42 8.77 -22.30 -18.23
N VAL A 43 9.09 -23.58 -18.08
CA VAL A 43 10.29 -24.21 -18.64
C VAL A 43 9.90 -25.51 -19.32
N TYR A 44 10.38 -25.73 -20.55
CA TYR A 44 10.27 -27.03 -21.21
C TYR A 44 11.39 -27.96 -20.74
N ASN A 45 11.03 -29.11 -20.18
CA ASN A 45 12.00 -30.06 -19.63
C ASN A 45 12.43 -31.16 -20.63
N GLY A 46 12.04 -31.05 -21.91
CA GLY A 46 12.27 -32.08 -22.93
C GLY A 46 11.12 -33.07 -23.10
N ILE A 47 10.13 -33.06 -22.20
CA ILE A 47 8.91 -33.89 -22.28
C ILE A 47 7.68 -32.98 -22.28
N GLU A 48 7.57 -32.13 -21.26
CA GLU A 48 6.44 -31.24 -21.05
C GLU A 48 6.91 -29.85 -20.59
N THR A 49 6.00 -28.89 -20.68
CA THR A 49 6.20 -27.56 -20.12
C THR A 49 5.75 -27.59 -18.66
N ILE A 50 6.65 -27.22 -17.75
CA ILE A 50 6.38 -27.14 -16.32
C ILE A 50 6.36 -25.69 -15.86
N ASP A 51 5.49 -25.41 -14.90
CA ASP A 51 5.43 -24.12 -14.21
C ASP A 51 6.50 -24.06 -13.12
N LYS A 52 7.11 -22.88 -12.98
CA LYS A 52 8.11 -22.57 -11.95
C LYS A 52 7.89 -21.18 -11.38
N ASP A 53 8.19 -21.06 -10.09
CA ASP A 53 8.28 -19.79 -9.40
C ASP A 53 9.74 -19.53 -9.01
N ARG A 54 10.20 -18.30 -9.23
CA ARG A 54 11.51 -17.83 -8.79
C ARG A 54 11.51 -17.68 -7.27
N TYR A 55 12.63 -18.03 -6.63
CA TYR A 55 12.88 -17.59 -5.26
C TYR A 55 12.99 -16.05 -5.21
N THR A 56 12.50 -15.46 -4.12
CA THR A 56 12.56 -14.02 -3.88
C THR A 56 13.29 -13.73 -2.57
N LEU A 57 14.03 -12.63 -2.53
CA LEU A 57 14.62 -12.10 -1.30
C LEU A 57 13.63 -11.24 -0.51
N GLY A 58 12.50 -10.83 -1.11
CA GLY A 58 11.51 -9.99 -0.43
C GLY A 58 12.00 -8.56 -0.15
N MET A 59 12.99 -8.06 -0.90
CA MET A 59 13.64 -6.77 -0.64
C MET A 59 12.68 -5.58 -0.62
N GLY A 60 11.56 -5.64 -1.36
CA GLY A 60 10.51 -4.62 -1.31
C GLY A 60 9.89 -4.47 0.09
N LYS A 61 9.71 -5.59 0.82
CA LYS A 61 9.24 -5.61 2.21
C LYS A 61 10.31 -5.10 3.17
N THR A 62 11.51 -5.67 3.10
CA THR A 62 12.60 -5.41 4.05
C THR A 62 12.99 -3.94 4.11
N ILE A 63 13.12 -3.28 2.95
CA ILE A 63 13.48 -1.86 2.90
C ILE A 63 12.43 -1.00 3.60
N CYS A 64 11.14 -1.33 3.45
CA CYS A 64 10.07 -0.58 4.10
C CYS A 64 10.04 -0.80 5.62
N GLU A 65 10.29 -2.03 6.08
CA GLU A 65 10.46 -2.36 7.51
C GLU A 65 11.60 -1.56 8.14
N ASP A 66 12.75 -1.52 7.47
CA ASP A 66 13.92 -0.77 7.95
C ASP A 66 13.60 0.71 8.14
N TRP A 67 12.91 1.33 7.17
CA TRP A 67 12.46 2.71 7.30
C TRP A 67 11.49 2.92 8.45
N ALA A 68 10.48 2.06 8.60
CA ALA A 68 9.52 2.16 9.69
C ALA A 68 10.19 2.04 11.07
N ASN A 69 11.10 1.07 11.22
CA ASN A 69 11.89 0.84 12.43
C ASN A 69 12.83 1.99 12.77
N LEU A 70 13.27 2.78 11.78
CA LEU A 70 14.07 3.98 12.03
C LEU A 70 13.19 5.18 12.43
N LEU A 71 12.01 5.32 11.82
CA LEU A 71 11.17 6.51 11.97
C LEU A 71 10.28 6.50 13.20
N LEU A 72 9.62 5.37 13.51
CA LEU A 72 8.74 5.24 14.67
C LEU A 72 9.09 3.98 15.45
N ASN A 73 10.14 4.10 16.26
CA ASN A 73 10.57 3.08 17.21
C ASN A 73 10.23 3.45 18.66
N GLU A 74 10.61 2.57 19.58
CA GLU A 74 10.36 2.70 21.01
C GLU A 74 11.03 3.93 21.66
N LYS A 75 11.98 4.57 20.98
CA LYS A 75 12.69 5.75 21.48
C LYS A 75 12.05 7.07 21.05
N VAL A 76 11.03 7.03 20.19
CA VAL A 76 10.34 8.25 19.76
C VAL A 76 9.44 8.72 20.90
N GLU A 77 9.66 9.94 21.38
CA GLU A 77 8.84 10.61 22.40
C GLU A 77 7.90 11.61 21.71
N ILE A 78 6.60 11.54 22.00
CA ILE A 78 5.59 12.48 21.49
C ILE A 78 4.89 13.07 22.71
N TYR A 79 5.05 14.37 22.94
CA TYR A 79 4.50 15.05 24.11
C TYR A 79 4.22 16.52 23.80
N THR A 80 3.27 17.09 24.52
CA THR A 80 2.91 18.51 24.45
C THR A 80 3.67 19.36 25.47
N GLY A 81 4.24 18.72 26.50
CA GLY A 81 4.92 19.41 27.60
C GLY A 81 3.95 20.03 28.61
N THR A 82 2.68 19.60 28.57
CA THR A 82 1.60 20.11 29.41
C THR A 82 0.89 18.98 30.15
N SER A 83 -0.09 19.32 31.01
CA SER A 83 -0.92 18.31 31.67
C SER A 83 -1.71 17.42 30.71
N PHE A 84 -1.83 17.81 29.43
CA PHE A 84 -2.49 17.05 28.39
C PHE A 84 -1.77 15.74 28.04
N ASP A 85 -0.48 15.60 28.35
CA ASP A 85 0.31 14.42 28.02
C ASP A 85 -0.29 13.11 28.55
N LYS A 86 -0.97 13.16 29.71
CA LYS A 86 -1.70 11.99 30.25
C LYS A 86 -2.88 11.58 29.37
N GLN A 87 -3.61 12.54 28.83
CA GLN A 87 -4.74 12.27 27.95
C GLN A 87 -4.24 11.78 26.59
N LEU A 88 -3.14 12.36 26.09
CA LEU A 88 -2.49 11.93 24.86
C LEU A 88 -2.04 10.47 24.94
N GLU A 89 -1.41 10.07 26.05
CA GLU A 89 -0.99 8.68 26.25
C GLU A 89 -2.18 7.72 26.27
N ASN A 90 -3.28 8.09 26.94
CA ASN A 90 -4.50 7.27 26.93
C ASN A 90 -5.06 7.08 25.51
N VAL A 91 -5.00 8.12 24.67
CA VAL A 91 -5.41 8.04 23.25
C VAL A 91 -4.47 7.12 22.48
N PHE A 92 -3.16 7.23 22.69
CA PHE A 92 -2.18 6.35 22.04
C PHE A 92 -2.31 4.89 22.45
N GLU A 93 -2.54 4.61 23.74
CA GLU A 93 -2.77 3.27 24.26
C GLU A 93 -4.06 2.68 23.66
N TYR A 94 -5.16 3.42 23.72
CA TYR A 94 -6.45 2.99 23.18
C TYR A 94 -6.38 2.63 21.69
N ASN A 95 -5.61 3.40 20.91
CA ASN A 95 -5.44 3.19 19.47
C ASN A 95 -4.25 2.29 19.10
N SER A 96 -3.52 1.74 20.07
CA SER A 96 -2.27 1.00 19.84
C SER A 96 -1.28 1.76 18.94
N PHE A 97 -1.18 3.08 19.12
CA PHE A 97 -0.55 4.00 18.17
C PHE A 97 0.90 3.65 17.85
N ARG A 98 1.68 3.23 18.85
CA ARG A 98 3.09 2.85 18.64
C ARG A 98 3.24 1.72 17.62
N VAL A 99 2.39 0.69 17.71
CA VAL A 99 2.44 -0.48 16.82
C VAL A 99 1.79 -0.16 15.49
N LYS A 100 0.57 0.39 15.52
CA LYS A 100 -0.22 0.65 14.31
C LYS A 100 0.33 1.79 13.48
N GLY A 101 0.87 2.83 14.11
CA GLY A 101 1.57 3.91 13.44
C GLY A 101 2.83 3.44 12.72
N ASN A 102 3.61 2.54 13.32
CA ASN A 102 4.80 1.98 12.69
C ASN A 102 4.41 1.15 11.45
N GLN A 103 3.39 0.29 11.60
CA GLN A 103 2.82 -0.49 10.49
C GLN A 103 2.29 0.42 9.37
N LEU A 104 1.67 1.55 9.71
CA LEU A 104 1.20 2.51 8.72
C LEU A 104 2.36 3.18 7.98
N ILE A 105 3.42 3.59 8.69
CA ILE A 105 4.62 4.16 8.06
C ILE A 105 5.22 3.16 7.09
N GLU A 106 5.33 1.89 7.48
CA GLU A 106 5.82 0.84 6.61
C GLU A 106 4.99 0.73 5.32
N LEU A 107 3.66 0.68 5.45
CA LEU A 107 2.74 0.63 4.30
C LEU A 107 2.80 1.91 3.45
N ALA A 108 2.93 3.08 4.07
CA ALA A 108 3.09 4.35 3.37
C ALA A 108 4.41 4.37 2.57
N PHE A 109 5.47 3.76 3.09
CA PHE A 109 6.76 3.65 2.40
C PHE A 109 6.71 2.60 1.29
N ALA A 110 5.93 1.55 1.46
CA ALA A 110 5.70 0.54 0.43
C ALA A 110 4.82 1.05 -0.72
N LEU A 111 3.77 1.82 -0.43
CA LEU A 111 2.71 2.18 -1.38
C LEU A 111 2.72 3.67 -1.75
N GLY A 112 3.61 4.46 -1.15
CA GLY A 112 3.79 5.89 -1.38
C GLY A 112 2.96 6.80 -0.49
N THR A 113 1.82 6.36 0.04
CA THR A 113 0.93 7.20 0.87
C THR A 113 0.26 6.39 1.98
N GLY A 114 0.13 7.00 3.17
CA GLY A 114 -0.70 6.54 4.28
C GLY A 114 -1.43 7.72 4.91
N ALA A 115 -2.40 7.46 5.79
CA ALA A 115 -3.06 8.51 6.54
C ALA A 115 -3.47 8.04 7.94
N PHE A 116 -3.27 8.92 8.93
CA PHE A 116 -3.99 8.88 10.18
C PHE A 116 -5.30 9.64 9.99
N VAL A 117 -6.42 9.09 10.47
CA VAL A 117 -7.72 9.73 10.39
C VAL A 117 -8.37 9.68 11.76
N GLU A 118 -8.67 10.85 12.33
CA GLU A 118 -9.24 10.94 13.67
C GLU A 118 -10.75 11.17 13.65
N TYR A 119 -11.46 10.47 14.52
CA TYR A 119 -12.89 10.69 14.75
C TYR A 119 -13.29 10.27 16.16
N LEU A 120 -14.52 10.64 16.55
CA LEU A 120 -15.12 10.19 17.80
C LEU A 120 -16.00 8.97 17.57
N ASP A 121 -15.80 7.91 18.35
CA ASP A 121 -16.72 6.78 18.35
C ASP A 121 -18.05 7.11 19.08
N ALA A 122 -18.96 6.13 19.12
CA ALA A 122 -20.26 6.29 19.79
C ALA A 122 -20.15 6.58 21.30
N ASP A 123 -19.02 6.22 21.93
CA ASP A 123 -18.73 6.48 23.34
C ASP A 123 -17.95 7.79 23.55
N SER A 124 -17.81 8.62 22.50
CA SER A 124 -17.02 9.86 22.50
C SER A 124 -15.53 9.66 22.80
N LYS A 125 -14.97 8.49 22.47
CA LYS A 125 -13.52 8.24 22.52
C LYS A 125 -12.88 8.63 21.20
N VAL A 126 -11.65 9.14 21.28
CA VAL A 126 -10.84 9.48 20.11
C VAL A 126 -10.29 8.19 19.50
N VAL A 127 -10.72 7.90 18.28
CA VAL A 127 -10.21 6.80 17.45
C VAL A 127 -9.27 7.36 16.40
N ILE A 128 -8.19 6.61 16.11
CA ILE A 128 -7.26 6.86 15.01
C ILE A 128 -7.35 5.67 14.06
N ASP A 129 -7.83 5.95 12.84
CA ASP A 129 -7.81 5.00 11.74
C ASP A 129 -6.49 5.09 10.97
N TYR A 130 -6.00 3.94 10.52
CA TYR A 130 -4.71 3.78 9.83
C TYR A 130 -4.95 3.37 8.38
N ILE A 131 -5.04 4.36 7.49
CA ILE A 131 -5.49 4.16 6.11
C ILE A 131 -4.30 4.06 5.16
N ARG A 132 -4.29 3.05 4.29
CA ARG A 132 -3.25 2.84 3.27
C ARG A 132 -3.62 3.47 1.92
N ALA A 133 -2.63 3.77 1.09
CA ALA A 133 -2.77 4.46 -0.21
C ALA A 133 -4.01 4.08 -1.06
N GLY A 134 -4.30 2.79 -1.24
CA GLY A 134 -5.44 2.32 -2.05
C GLY A 134 -6.83 2.65 -1.49
N MET A 135 -6.91 3.33 -0.35
CA MET A 135 -8.13 3.79 0.30
C MET A 135 -8.07 5.30 0.63
N ILE A 136 -7.18 6.05 -0.01
CA ILE A 136 -7.00 7.49 0.19
C ILE A 136 -7.31 8.20 -1.12
N PHE A 137 -8.25 9.14 -1.07
CA PHE A 137 -8.76 9.83 -2.24
C PHE A 137 -8.77 11.35 -1.97
N PRO A 138 -7.65 12.05 -2.19
CA PRO A 138 -7.59 13.50 -2.11
C PRO A 138 -8.64 14.13 -3.04
N LEU A 139 -9.37 15.11 -2.52
CA LEU A 139 -10.46 15.82 -3.21
C LEU A 139 -10.07 17.27 -3.51
N SER A 140 -9.23 17.85 -2.65
CA SER A 140 -8.68 19.19 -2.80
C SER A 140 -7.28 19.23 -2.20
N TRP A 141 -6.32 19.76 -2.94
CA TRP A 141 -4.92 19.88 -2.52
C TRP A 141 -4.28 21.11 -3.15
N ASP A 142 -3.29 21.67 -2.47
CA ASP A 142 -2.46 22.75 -2.98
C ASP A 142 -1.01 22.56 -2.50
N ASN A 143 -0.04 22.70 -3.42
CA ASN A 143 1.39 22.58 -3.13
C ASN A 143 1.78 21.32 -2.30
N GLY A 144 1.17 20.17 -2.64
CA GLY A 144 1.41 18.90 -1.94
C GLY A 144 0.69 18.76 -0.58
N TYR A 145 -0.04 19.78 -0.14
CA TYR A 145 -0.87 19.73 1.06
C TYR A 145 -2.32 19.37 0.69
N VAL A 146 -2.81 18.25 1.22
CA VAL A 146 -4.19 17.78 1.01
C VAL A 146 -5.12 18.44 2.02
N ASN A 147 -6.04 19.28 1.54
CA ASN A 147 -7.01 20.00 2.37
C ASN A 147 -8.29 19.19 2.60
N GLU A 148 -8.74 18.43 1.60
CA GLU A 148 -9.96 17.63 1.65
C GLU A 148 -9.66 16.24 1.09
N CYS A 149 -10.18 15.21 1.74
CA CYS A 149 -9.87 13.83 1.39
C CYS A 149 -11.03 12.91 1.75
N ALA A 150 -11.30 11.93 0.89
CA ALA A 150 -12.13 10.79 1.21
C ALA A 150 -11.25 9.59 1.59
N PHE A 151 -11.67 8.87 2.61
CA PHE A 151 -11.01 7.67 3.12
C PHE A 151 -11.95 6.48 3.03
N GLY A 152 -11.44 5.37 2.52
CA GLY A 152 -12.18 4.13 2.36
C GLY A 152 -11.79 3.07 3.38
N SER A 153 -12.70 2.15 3.66
CA SER A 153 -12.36 0.86 4.25
C SER A 153 -13.28 -0.21 3.69
N MET A 154 -12.76 -1.43 3.58
CA MET A 154 -13.56 -2.60 3.21
C MET A 154 -14.12 -3.24 4.48
N ARG A 155 -15.44 -3.43 4.52
CA ARG A 155 -16.15 -4.17 5.56
C ARG A 155 -16.87 -5.36 4.92
N GLU A 156 -17.05 -6.42 5.70
CA GLU A 156 -17.87 -7.56 5.31
C GLU A 156 -18.98 -7.74 6.34
N ARG A 157 -20.24 -7.72 5.86
CA ARG A 157 -21.43 -7.91 6.69
C ARG A 157 -22.37 -8.86 5.98
N ASP A 158 -22.80 -9.91 6.68
CA ASP A 158 -23.69 -10.96 6.15
C ASP A 158 -23.20 -11.56 4.81
N GLY A 159 -21.88 -11.73 4.68
CA GLY A 159 -21.23 -12.27 3.47
C GLY A 159 -21.22 -11.30 2.28
N LYS A 160 -21.62 -10.04 2.46
CA LYS A 160 -21.59 -8.99 1.43
C LYS A 160 -20.46 -8.01 1.72
N LYS A 161 -19.66 -7.72 0.71
CA LYS A 161 -18.62 -6.69 0.75
C LYS A 161 -19.23 -5.31 0.65
N GLN A 162 -18.83 -4.43 1.56
CA GLN A 162 -19.29 -3.06 1.65
C GLN A 162 -18.10 -2.12 1.82
N TYR A 163 -18.14 -0.96 1.18
CA TYR A 163 -17.22 0.12 1.45
C TYR A 163 -17.82 1.04 2.50
N TYR A 164 -17.06 1.31 3.55
CA TYR A 164 -17.31 2.47 4.39
C TYR A 164 -16.43 3.60 3.90
N ILE A 165 -17.04 4.75 3.57
CA ILE A 165 -16.38 5.91 3.01
C ILE A 165 -16.62 7.08 3.96
N GLN A 166 -15.53 7.71 4.38
CA GLN A 166 -15.55 8.90 5.21
C GLN A 166 -14.94 10.07 4.44
N ILE A 167 -15.69 11.13 4.23
CA ILE A 167 -15.29 12.30 3.44
C ILE A 167 -15.03 13.46 4.39
N HIS A 168 -13.79 13.94 4.44
CA HIS A 168 -13.38 15.11 5.20
C HIS A 168 -13.30 16.31 4.24
N LYS A 169 -14.17 17.30 4.46
CA LYS A 169 -14.24 18.51 3.62
C LYS A 169 -14.42 19.79 4.44
N GLN A 170 -14.09 20.93 3.84
CA GLN A 170 -14.31 22.22 4.48
C GLN A 170 -15.76 22.66 4.29
N GLY A 171 -16.45 22.85 5.41
CA GLY A 171 -17.77 23.45 5.48
C GLY A 171 -17.74 24.98 5.53
N GLY A 172 -18.87 25.55 5.94
CA GLY A 172 -18.99 27.00 6.12
C GLY A 172 -18.01 27.54 7.16
N LYS A 173 -17.43 28.72 6.89
CA LYS A 173 -16.47 29.41 7.78
C LYS A 173 -15.15 28.65 8.04
N GLY A 174 -14.81 27.67 7.20
CA GLY A 174 -13.56 26.91 7.28
C GLY A 174 -13.55 25.82 8.37
N ILE A 175 -14.72 25.47 8.91
CA ILE A 175 -14.87 24.35 9.86
C ILE A 175 -14.98 23.06 9.06
N TYR A 176 -14.29 22.00 9.49
CA TYR A 176 -14.33 20.71 8.82
C TYR A 176 -15.64 19.97 9.12
N ILE A 177 -16.16 19.32 8.08
CA ILE A 177 -17.32 18.44 8.12
C ILE A 177 -16.87 17.03 7.71
N ILE A 178 -17.35 16.03 8.43
CA ILE A 178 -17.17 14.62 8.11
C ILE A 178 -18.49 14.05 7.58
N GLU A 179 -18.49 13.54 6.35
CA GLU A 179 -19.62 12.76 5.81
C GLU A 179 -19.31 11.27 5.84
N ASN A 180 -20.30 10.47 6.22
CA ASN A 180 -20.18 9.02 6.35
C ASN A 180 -21.15 8.33 5.39
N HIS A 181 -20.61 7.40 4.59
CA HIS A 181 -21.39 6.62 3.63
C HIS A 181 -21.04 5.13 3.74
N ILE A 182 -22.06 4.28 3.63
CA ILE A 182 -21.87 2.84 3.42
C ILE A 182 -22.37 2.49 2.03
N VAL A 183 -21.53 1.84 1.23
CA VAL A 183 -21.81 1.52 -0.17
C VAL A 183 -21.61 0.03 -0.41
N ASN A 184 -22.57 -0.62 -1.07
CA ASN A 184 -22.40 -2.00 -1.50
C ASN A 184 -21.28 -2.09 -2.56
N ALA A 185 -20.26 -2.91 -2.31
CA ALA A 185 -19.09 -2.98 -3.20
C ALA A 185 -19.41 -3.60 -4.58
N GLU A 186 -20.47 -4.38 -4.71
CA GLU A 186 -20.86 -5.02 -5.96
C GLU A 186 -21.74 -4.12 -6.81
N SER A 187 -22.82 -3.58 -6.22
CA SER A 187 -23.83 -2.79 -6.94
C SER A 187 -23.55 -1.29 -6.95
N GLY A 188 -22.73 -0.77 -6.02
CA GLY A 188 -22.54 0.66 -5.81
C GLY A 188 -23.76 1.39 -5.25
N ALA A 189 -24.75 0.65 -4.75
CA ALA A 189 -25.89 1.21 -4.06
C ALA A 189 -25.49 1.67 -2.65
N GLU A 190 -25.98 2.83 -2.26
CA GLU A 190 -25.86 3.34 -0.89
C GLU A 190 -26.73 2.50 0.05
N LEU A 191 -26.21 2.23 1.23
CA LEU A 191 -26.84 1.44 2.28
C LEU A 191 -27.06 2.33 3.50
N ASP A 192 -28.00 1.92 4.36
CA ASP A 192 -28.24 2.60 5.62
C ASP A 192 -26.98 2.54 6.51
N LEU A 193 -26.73 3.64 7.23
CA LEU A 193 -25.63 3.72 8.18
C LEU A 193 -25.91 2.83 9.41
N ASP A 194 -24.82 2.42 10.06
CA ASP A 194 -24.91 1.67 11.31
C ASP A 194 -25.56 2.52 12.42
N GLU A 195 -26.22 1.86 13.38
CA GLU A 195 -26.87 2.54 14.49
C GLU A 195 -25.86 3.40 15.28
N GLY A 196 -26.21 4.67 15.51
CA GLY A 196 -25.33 5.64 16.18
C GLY A 196 -24.37 6.39 15.25
N MET A 197 -24.26 6.02 13.97
CA MET A 197 -23.49 6.76 12.99
C MET A 197 -24.31 7.89 12.37
N LEU A 198 -23.75 9.10 12.37
CA LEU A 198 -24.36 10.26 11.75
C LEU A 198 -23.90 10.39 10.28
N PRO A 199 -24.80 10.72 9.34
CA PRO A 199 -24.42 10.92 7.95
C PRO A 199 -23.49 12.11 7.75
N GLU A 200 -23.63 13.13 8.59
CA GLU A 200 -22.81 14.33 8.58
C GLU A 200 -22.49 14.74 10.02
N VAL A 201 -21.23 15.09 10.27
CA VAL A 201 -20.74 15.56 11.57
C VAL A 201 -19.99 16.87 11.38
N ASP A 202 -20.50 17.95 11.99
CA ASP A 202 -19.76 19.20 12.16
C ASP A 202 -18.73 19.00 13.28
N THR A 203 -17.45 19.07 12.93
CA THR A 203 -16.35 18.80 13.86
C THR A 203 -16.10 19.95 14.84
N GLY A 204 -16.60 21.15 14.53
CA GLY A 204 -16.32 22.36 15.29
C GLY A 204 -14.87 22.85 15.24
N VAL A 205 -13.99 22.20 14.46
CA VAL A 205 -12.58 22.56 14.32
C VAL A 205 -12.25 22.98 12.89
N SER A 206 -11.32 23.93 12.76
CA SER A 206 -10.86 24.45 11.47
C SER A 206 -9.59 23.77 10.96
N ILE A 207 -9.21 22.64 11.56
CA ILE A 207 -8.07 21.83 11.15
C ILE A 207 -8.58 20.48 10.65
N PRO A 208 -7.94 19.89 9.62
CA PRO A 208 -8.31 18.56 9.17
C PRO A 208 -8.07 17.54 10.28
N LEU A 209 -9.05 16.67 10.51
CA LEU A 209 -8.94 15.51 11.40
C LEU A 209 -8.35 14.30 10.66
N PHE A 210 -7.30 14.57 9.88
CA PHE A 210 -6.47 13.56 9.25
C PHE A 210 -5.07 14.11 9.00
N GLN A 211 -4.08 13.23 8.89
CA GLN A 211 -2.74 13.58 8.42
C GLN A 211 -2.27 12.59 7.37
N ILE A 212 -1.92 13.12 6.20
CA ILE A 212 -1.31 12.34 5.11
C ILE A 212 0.18 12.15 5.41
N ILE A 213 0.63 10.91 5.27
CA ILE A 213 2.02 10.50 5.42
C ILE A 213 2.53 10.04 4.06
N THR A 214 3.65 10.63 3.65
CA THR A 214 4.38 10.23 2.45
C THR A 214 5.85 10.02 2.80
N PRO A 215 6.55 9.16 2.07
CA PRO A 215 8.01 9.08 2.15
C PRO A 215 8.63 10.44 1.84
N ASN A 216 9.69 10.81 2.56
CA ASN A 216 10.42 12.07 2.36
C ASN A 216 11.34 12.01 1.12
N ILE A 217 10.75 11.69 -0.03
CA ILE A 217 11.38 11.64 -1.36
C ILE A 217 10.41 12.25 -2.37
N VAL A 218 10.95 12.82 -3.43
CA VAL A 218 10.14 13.46 -4.48
C VAL A 218 9.45 12.39 -5.32
N ASN A 219 8.14 12.56 -5.52
CA ASN A 219 7.39 11.79 -6.51
C ASN A 219 7.84 12.19 -7.92
N ASN A 220 8.66 11.36 -8.56
CA ASN A 220 9.18 11.63 -9.90
C ASN A 220 8.32 11.03 -11.03
N ILE A 221 7.16 10.44 -10.70
CA ILE A 221 6.18 9.97 -11.68
C ILE A 221 5.29 11.14 -12.09
N ASP A 222 4.80 11.88 -11.10
CA ASP A 222 4.06 13.11 -11.29
C ASP A 222 4.44 14.10 -10.17
N LEU A 223 4.98 15.25 -10.57
CA LEU A 223 5.53 16.26 -9.66
C LEU A 223 4.42 17.05 -8.95
N ASP A 224 3.23 17.10 -9.53
CA ASP A 224 2.07 17.85 -9.01
C ASP A 224 1.08 16.92 -8.26
N SER A 225 1.45 15.64 -8.10
CA SER A 225 0.66 14.63 -7.43
C SER A 225 0.45 14.96 -5.94
N PRO A 226 -0.77 14.81 -5.39
CA PRO A 226 -1.00 14.84 -3.95
C PRO A 226 -0.53 13.56 -3.24
N TYR A 227 -0.08 12.56 -3.98
CA TYR A 227 0.38 11.28 -3.47
C TYR A 227 1.91 11.24 -3.40
N GLY A 228 2.42 10.52 -2.41
CA GLY A 228 3.82 10.15 -2.38
C GLY A 228 4.12 8.94 -3.27
N ILE A 229 5.41 8.59 -3.35
CA ILE A 229 5.92 7.48 -4.14
C ILE A 229 6.53 6.41 -3.24
N SER A 230 6.39 5.13 -3.60
CA SER A 230 7.06 4.03 -2.91
C SER A 230 8.58 4.23 -2.89
N VAL A 231 9.23 3.93 -1.77
CA VAL A 231 10.69 4.13 -1.61
C VAL A 231 11.53 3.29 -2.56
N PHE A 232 10.99 2.18 -3.05
CA PHE A 232 11.66 1.31 -4.03
C PHE A 232 11.14 1.51 -5.46
N ALA A 233 10.22 2.46 -5.71
CA ALA A 233 9.61 2.66 -7.03
C ALA A 233 10.66 2.89 -8.14
N ASN A 234 11.72 3.63 -7.82
CA ASN A 234 12.82 3.93 -8.74
C ASN A 234 13.87 2.80 -8.85
N ALA A 235 13.76 1.78 -8.00
CA ALA A 235 14.72 0.68 -7.86
C ALA A 235 14.13 -0.69 -8.25
N ILE A 236 12.98 -0.75 -8.92
CA ILE A 236 12.34 -2.02 -9.31
C ILE A 236 13.27 -2.93 -10.10
N SER A 237 14.10 -2.37 -10.99
CA SER A 237 15.09 -3.14 -11.74
C SER A 237 16.16 -3.78 -10.84
N GLN A 238 16.53 -3.12 -9.74
CA GLN A 238 17.45 -3.67 -8.75
C GLN A 238 16.78 -4.79 -7.96
N LEU A 239 15.51 -4.64 -7.55
CA LEU A 239 14.75 -5.72 -6.90
C LEU A 239 14.67 -6.96 -7.80
N LYS A 240 14.37 -6.77 -9.09
CA LYS A 240 14.42 -7.87 -10.08
C LYS A 240 15.80 -8.53 -10.15
N GLY A 241 16.86 -7.73 -10.15
CA GLY A 241 18.23 -8.24 -10.17
C GLY A 241 18.55 -9.09 -8.94
N CYS A 242 18.17 -8.61 -7.75
CA CYS A 242 18.31 -9.35 -6.49
C CYS A 242 17.63 -10.71 -6.55
N ASP A 243 16.37 -10.75 -6.99
CA ASP A 243 15.59 -11.99 -7.05
C ASP A 243 16.11 -12.97 -8.12
N ILE A 244 16.55 -12.48 -9.29
CA ILE A 244 17.17 -13.33 -10.33
C ILE A 244 18.47 -13.98 -9.82
N VAL A 245 19.33 -13.19 -9.19
CA VAL A 245 20.63 -13.68 -8.68
C VAL A 245 20.39 -14.67 -7.55
N PHE A 246 19.46 -14.37 -6.65
CA PHE A 246 19.11 -15.27 -5.55
C PHE A 246 18.49 -16.58 -6.04
N ASP A 247 17.51 -16.52 -6.95
CA ASP A 247 16.92 -17.70 -7.58
C ASP A 247 17.96 -18.56 -8.28
N SER A 248 18.85 -17.94 -9.06
CA SER A 248 19.94 -18.65 -9.74
C SER A 248 20.88 -19.33 -8.74
N TYR A 249 21.23 -18.64 -7.66
CA TYR A 249 22.09 -19.17 -6.60
C TYR A 249 21.45 -20.40 -5.95
N ILE A 250 20.19 -20.32 -5.49
CA ILE A 250 19.48 -21.45 -4.86
C ILE A 250 19.37 -22.64 -5.82
N ASN A 251 18.97 -22.38 -7.07
CA ASN A 251 18.86 -23.43 -8.09
C ASN A 251 20.21 -24.12 -8.36
N GLU A 252 21.34 -23.40 -8.33
CA GLU A 252 22.67 -23.99 -8.50
C GLU A 252 23.01 -24.97 -7.36
N PHE A 253 22.67 -24.68 -6.10
CA PHE A 253 22.88 -25.63 -5.00
C PHE A 253 21.98 -26.85 -5.08
N ASP A 254 20.74 -26.68 -5.55
CA ASP A 254 19.80 -27.79 -5.72
C ASP A 254 20.17 -28.68 -6.91
N LEU A 255 20.62 -28.09 -8.02
CA LEU A 255 21.08 -28.80 -9.21
C LEU A 255 22.49 -29.39 -9.03
N GLY A 256 23.37 -28.74 -8.25
CA GLY A 256 24.74 -29.19 -8.03
C GLY A 256 24.85 -30.58 -7.38
N LYS A 257 23.77 -31.07 -6.76
CA LYS A 257 23.68 -32.45 -6.25
C LYS A 257 23.42 -33.49 -7.35
N LYS A 258 22.99 -33.07 -8.54
CA LYS A 258 22.64 -33.96 -9.66
C LYS A 258 23.90 -34.37 -10.43
N ARG A 259 24.02 -35.66 -10.70
CA ARG A 259 25.06 -36.21 -11.59
C ARG A 259 24.50 -36.31 -13.00
N ILE A 260 25.10 -35.60 -13.95
CA ILE A 260 24.77 -35.73 -15.37
C ILE A 260 25.71 -36.78 -15.98
N MET A 261 25.16 -37.89 -16.44
CA MET A 261 25.90 -38.92 -17.17
C MET A 261 25.67 -38.73 -18.66
N VAL A 262 26.72 -38.31 -19.38
CA VAL A 262 26.69 -38.19 -20.84
C VAL A 262 27.48 -39.35 -21.45
N PRO A 263 26.90 -40.16 -22.35
CA PRO A 263 27.64 -41.17 -23.08
C PRO A 263 28.80 -40.53 -23.85
N LEU A 264 29.99 -41.15 -23.82
CA LEU A 264 31.18 -40.65 -24.52
C LEU A 264 30.94 -40.41 -26.01
N SER A 265 30.07 -41.21 -26.64
CA SER A 265 29.69 -41.06 -28.06
C SER A 265 28.96 -39.75 -28.38
N MET A 266 28.33 -39.09 -27.39
CA MET A 266 27.65 -37.80 -27.56
C MET A 266 28.52 -36.61 -27.13
N ALA A 267 29.61 -36.86 -26.40
CA ALA A 267 30.56 -35.82 -25.97
C ALA A 267 31.71 -35.60 -26.97
N GLN A 268 31.76 -36.38 -28.06
CA GLN A 268 32.75 -36.21 -29.13
C GLN A 268 32.31 -35.10 -30.09
N VAL A 269 33.20 -34.14 -30.34
CA VAL A 269 33.04 -33.18 -31.44
C VAL A 269 33.06 -33.99 -32.73
N HIS A 270 31.91 -34.16 -33.36
CA HIS A 270 31.84 -34.69 -34.71
C HIS A 270 32.45 -33.65 -35.65
N MET A 271 33.68 -33.88 -36.12
CA MET A 271 34.20 -33.16 -37.28
C MET A 271 33.20 -33.39 -38.42
N GLY A 272 32.59 -32.32 -38.93
CA GLY A 272 31.81 -32.37 -40.15
C GLY A 272 32.68 -32.92 -41.29
N ALA A 273 32.05 -33.62 -42.24
CA ALA A 273 32.72 -34.29 -43.36
C ALA A 273 33.61 -33.36 -44.22
N ASP A 274 33.54 -32.05 -44.01
CA ASP A 274 34.24 -31.03 -44.77
C ASP A 274 35.43 -30.39 -44.01
N GLY A 275 35.80 -30.91 -42.83
CA GLY A 275 37.10 -30.63 -42.22
C GLY A 275 37.39 -29.17 -41.87
N VAL A 276 36.39 -28.42 -41.39
CA VAL A 276 36.62 -27.12 -40.75
C VAL A 276 35.98 -27.14 -39.37
N VAL A 277 36.80 -26.83 -38.35
CA VAL A 277 36.36 -26.55 -36.98
C VAL A 277 35.74 -25.17 -36.94
#